data_AF-A0A1Q9DMI5-F1
#
_entry.id   AF-A0A1Q9DMI5-F1
#
_cell.length_a   1.000
_cell.length_b   1.000
_cell.length_c   1.000
_cell.angle_alpha   90.00
_cell.angle_beta   90.00
_cell.angle_gamma   90.00
#
_symmetry.space_group_name_H-M   'P 1'
#
loop_
_entity.id
_entity.type
_entity.pdbx_description
1 polymer ?
#
loop_
_entity_poly.entity_id
_entity_poly.type
_entity_poly.pdbx_seq_one_letter_code
_entity_poly.pdbx_strand_id
1 'polypeptide(L)'
;MRPAPFRCVLTFEMLSGQAPWDSMGIDDNPMGQLLALRESYNQVARDFIKRLLMVNPQKRLGQRGAEEVKSSGWFKSGGFTFKALIAQEAQPPYQPPPATYSEAPMPKPAQASRDSMSEARNKLFVKSHTVDDWARDF
;
A
#
# COMPACT_ATOMS: atom_id res chain seq x y z
N MET A 1 11.36 9.62 13.80
CA MET A 1 10.48 9.07 12.74
C MET A 1 9.25 8.49 13.43
N ARG A 2 8.09 9.15 13.36
CA ARG A 2 6.87 8.64 14.03
C ARG A 2 6.14 7.69 13.08
N PRO A 3 5.72 6.48 13.52
CA PRO A 3 5.00 5.55 12.66
C PRO A 3 3.63 6.15 12.34
N ALA A 4 3.42 6.54 11.08
CA ALA A 4 2.09 6.94 10.63
C ALA A 4 1.21 5.69 10.53
N PRO A 5 -0.01 5.69 11.08
CA PRO A 5 -0.88 4.53 11.01
C PRO A 5 -1.58 4.47 9.65
N PHE A 6 -0.98 3.75 8.70
CA PHE A 6 -1.28 3.75 7.26
C PHE A 6 -2.57 3.03 6.79
N ARG A 7 -3.49 2.61 7.67
CA ARG A 7 -4.52 1.63 7.26
C ARG A 7 -5.77 2.21 6.56
N CYS A 8 -5.97 3.53 6.52
CA CYS A 8 -7.24 4.13 6.07
C CYS A 8 -7.12 5.03 4.83
N VAL A 9 -6.02 4.88 4.11
CA VAL A 9 -5.52 5.84 3.13
C VAL A 9 -6.06 5.54 1.74
N LEU A 10 -6.22 4.25 1.46
CA LEU A 10 -6.77 3.74 0.21
C LEU A 10 -8.15 4.33 -0.10
N THR A 11 -9.01 4.51 0.91
CA THR A 11 -10.35 5.10 0.68
C THR A 11 -10.26 6.58 0.27
N PHE A 12 -9.33 7.34 0.84
CA PHE A 12 -9.09 8.72 0.44
C PHE A 12 -8.52 8.76 -0.99
N GLU A 13 -7.57 7.90 -1.30
CA GLU A 13 -6.92 7.82 -2.60
C GLU A 13 -7.90 7.42 -3.71
N MET A 14 -8.76 6.42 -3.48
CA MET A 14 -9.80 6.04 -4.44
C MET A 14 -10.80 7.17 -4.70
N LEU A 15 -11.05 8.04 -3.72
CA LEU A 15 -11.99 9.16 -3.88
C LEU A 15 -11.35 10.36 -4.56
N SER A 16 -10.11 10.69 -4.21
CA SER A 16 -9.40 11.90 -4.63
C SER A 16 -8.48 11.71 -5.83
N GLY A 17 -8.07 10.47 -6.12
CA GLY A 17 -7.02 10.14 -7.07
C GLY A 17 -5.60 10.46 -6.57
N GLN A 18 -5.43 10.94 -5.34
CA GLN A 18 -4.13 11.30 -4.75
C GLN A 18 -4.00 10.77 -3.32
N ALA A 19 -2.78 10.47 -2.87
CA ALA A 19 -2.60 10.16 -1.46
C ALA A 19 -2.74 11.44 -0.62
N PRO A 20 -3.28 11.37 0.62
CA PRO A 20 -3.60 12.55 1.43
C PRO A 20 -2.39 13.35 1.94
N TRP A 21 -1.18 12.87 1.67
CA TRP A 21 0.09 13.52 2.00
C TRP A 21 0.99 13.68 0.78
N ASP A 22 0.52 13.33 -0.41
CA ASP A 22 1.27 13.55 -1.64
C ASP A 22 1.01 14.99 -2.10
N SER A 23 1.62 15.93 -1.38
CA SER A 23 1.64 17.32 -1.81
C SER A 23 2.58 17.42 -3.01
N MET A 24 2.01 17.47 -4.20
CA MET A 24 2.69 17.96 -5.42
C MET A 24 3.03 19.46 -5.28
N GLY A 25 3.73 19.86 -4.21
CA GLY A 25 4.16 21.23 -3.91
C GLY A 25 3.06 22.23 -3.53
N ILE A 26 1.81 21.81 -3.37
CA ILE A 26 0.68 22.76 -3.22
C ILE A 26 0.35 23.14 -1.77
N ASP A 27 0.74 22.35 -0.76
CA ASP A 27 0.71 22.76 0.66
C ASP A 27 1.32 21.64 1.51
N ASP A 28 2.30 21.95 2.38
CA ASP A 28 2.96 20.99 3.28
C ASP A 28 2.04 20.47 4.41
N ASN A 29 0.79 20.95 4.46
CA ASN A 29 -0.17 20.56 5.47
C ASN A 29 -1.14 19.50 4.94
N PRO A 30 -0.95 18.20 5.26
CA PRO A 30 -1.87 17.13 4.85
C PRO A 30 -3.30 17.35 5.39
N MET A 31 -3.44 18.15 6.46
CA MET A 31 -4.75 18.52 6.99
C MET A 31 -5.49 19.51 6.08
N GLY A 32 -4.76 20.35 5.33
CA GLY A 32 -5.29 21.29 4.34
C GLY A 32 -5.87 20.58 3.12
N GLN A 33 -5.17 19.58 2.58
CA GLN A 33 -5.69 18.73 1.51
C GLN A 33 -6.91 17.92 1.97
N LEU A 34 -6.88 17.41 3.20
CA LEU A 34 -8.04 16.76 3.82
C LEU A 34 -9.20 17.74 4.07
N LEU A 35 -8.96 19.05 4.13
CA LEU A 35 -9.97 20.11 4.22
C LEU A 35 -10.53 20.46 2.83
N ALA A 36 -9.69 20.54 1.79
CA ALA A 36 -10.12 20.80 0.41
C ALA A 36 -11.01 19.67 -0.15
N LEU A 37 -10.70 18.41 0.18
CA LEU A 37 -11.58 17.28 -0.09
C LEU A 37 -12.96 17.40 0.61
N ARG A 38 -13.13 18.33 1.57
CA ARG A 38 -14.41 18.52 2.28
C ARG A 38 -15.38 19.39 1.52
N GLU A 39 -15.03 20.04 0.42
CA GLU A 39 -15.98 20.91 -0.28
C GLU A 39 -16.66 20.19 -1.44
N SER A 40 -16.01 19.21 -2.06
CA SER A 40 -16.48 18.56 -3.30
C SER A 40 -17.33 17.30 -3.10
N TYR A 41 -17.28 16.63 -1.94
CA TYR A 41 -17.93 15.32 -1.74
C TYR A 41 -19.20 15.37 -0.88
N ASN A 42 -20.07 14.36 -1.08
CA ASN A 42 -21.23 14.10 -0.23
C ASN A 42 -20.85 14.14 1.27
N GLN A 43 -21.67 14.81 2.09
CA GLN A 43 -21.52 14.93 3.55
C GLN A 43 -21.20 13.60 4.26
N VAL A 44 -21.79 12.48 3.79
CA VAL A 44 -21.57 11.15 4.36
C VAL A 44 -20.14 10.63 4.09
N ALA A 45 -19.61 10.88 2.89
CA ALA A 45 -18.21 10.57 2.54
C ALA A 45 -17.24 11.31 3.46
N ARG A 46 -17.53 12.60 3.65
CA ARG A 46 -16.69 13.51 4.43
C ARG A 46 -16.63 13.10 5.89
N ASP A 47 -17.77 12.76 6.49
CA ASP A 47 -17.80 12.27 7.88
C ASP A 47 -17.00 10.97 8.03
N PHE A 48 -17.16 10.05 7.09
CA PHE A 48 -16.46 8.77 7.11
C PHE A 48 -14.94 8.93 7.06
N ILE A 49 -14.42 9.69 6.09
CA ILE A 49 -12.97 9.92 5.94
C ILE A 49 -12.40 10.68 7.15
N LYS A 50 -13.11 11.70 7.67
CA LYS A 50 -12.66 12.45 8.85
C LYS A 50 -12.46 11.55 10.07
N ARG A 51 -13.39 10.63 10.30
CA ARG A 51 -13.32 9.72 11.45
C ARG A 51 -12.26 8.62 11.25
N LEU A 52 -12.04 8.18 10.01
CA LEU A 52 -10.96 7.24 9.67
C LEU A 52 -9.56 7.85 9.78
N LEU A 53 -9.37 9.09 9.30
CA LEU A 53 -8.09 9.80 9.34
C LEU A 53 -7.92 10.62 10.64
N MET A 54 -8.66 10.28 11.69
CA MET A 54 -8.54 10.91 12.99
C MET A 54 -7.13 10.70 13.55
N VAL A 55 -6.46 11.82 13.85
CA VAL A 55 -5.07 11.82 14.36
C VAL A 55 -5.00 11.07 15.70
N ASN A 56 -5.95 11.32 16.59
CA ASN A 56 -6.05 10.58 17.85
C ASN A 56 -6.58 9.15 17.59
N PRO A 57 -5.76 8.10 17.80
CA PRO A 57 -6.18 6.72 17.54
C PRO A 57 -7.34 6.26 18.42
N GLN A 58 -7.50 6.82 19.63
CA GLN A 58 -8.60 6.47 20.54
C GLN A 58 -9.96 6.98 20.06
N LYS A 59 -9.97 7.99 19.19
CA LYS A 59 -11.18 8.57 18.59
C LYS A 59 -11.39 8.13 17.14
N ARG A 60 -10.52 7.27 16.63
CA ARG A 60 -10.54 6.85 15.23
C ARG A 60 -11.62 5.81 14.99
N LEU A 61 -12.32 5.96 13.88
CA LEU A 61 -13.28 4.96 13.41
C LEU A 61 -12.60 3.61 13.22
N GLY A 62 -13.15 2.57 13.83
CA GLY A 62 -12.59 1.23 13.81
C GLY A 62 -11.71 0.91 15.02
N GLN A 63 -11.51 1.85 15.94
CA GLN A 63 -10.82 1.59 17.20
C GLN A 63 -11.56 0.54 18.04
N ARG A 64 -12.91 0.52 17.98
CA ARG A 64 -13.75 -0.47 18.67
C ARG A 64 -14.00 -1.74 17.84
N GLY A 65 -13.27 -1.91 16.75
CA GLY A 65 -13.40 -3.04 15.84
C GLY A 65 -14.14 -2.71 14.54
N ALA A 66 -14.21 -3.71 13.66
CA ALA A 66 -14.72 -3.54 12.30
C ALA A 66 -16.21 -3.20 12.24
N GLU A 67 -17.02 -3.61 13.22
CA GLU A 67 -18.45 -3.31 13.25
C GLU A 67 -18.74 -1.80 13.35
N GLU A 68 -17.85 -1.03 13.98
CA GLU A 68 -17.94 0.43 13.99
C GLU A 68 -17.82 1.02 12.58
N VAL A 69 -16.95 0.44 11.75
CA VAL A 69 -16.75 0.85 10.36
C VAL A 69 -17.96 0.43 9.51
N LYS A 70 -18.42 -0.81 9.65
CA LYS A 70 -19.56 -1.37 8.89
C LYS A 70 -20.88 -0.63 9.17
N SER A 71 -21.06 -0.15 10.40
CA SER A 71 -22.27 0.56 10.83
C SER A 71 -22.33 2.03 10.39
N SER A 72 -21.27 2.55 9.77
CA SER A 72 -21.20 3.91 9.22
C SER A 72 -22.32 4.19 8.21
N GLY A 73 -22.80 5.44 8.19
CA GLY A 73 -23.75 5.93 7.19
C GLY A 73 -23.24 5.76 5.76
N TRP A 74 -21.92 5.75 5.55
CA TRP A 74 -21.29 5.54 4.24
C TRP A 74 -21.77 4.26 3.56
N PHE A 75 -21.67 3.12 4.25
CA PHE A 75 -22.10 1.83 3.71
C PHE A 75 -23.63 1.65 3.67
N LYS A 76 -24.39 2.45 4.43
CA LYS A 76 -25.86 2.40 4.43
C LYS A 76 -26.50 3.24 3.34
N SER A 77 -25.83 4.31 2.91
CA SER A 77 -26.40 5.33 2.02
C SER A 77 -26.60 4.90 0.56
N GLY A 78 -26.06 3.75 0.14
CA GLY A 78 -26.07 3.30 -1.26
C GLY A 78 -26.63 1.90 -1.51
N GLY A 79 -27.44 1.35 -0.61
CA GLY A 79 -27.99 -0.02 -0.74
C GLY A 79 -26.95 -1.14 -0.61
N PHE A 80 -25.71 -0.80 -0.27
CA PHE A 80 -24.63 -1.75 -0.07
C PHE A 80 -24.88 -2.61 1.17
N THR A 81 -24.75 -3.92 1.03
CA THR A 81 -24.95 -4.87 2.13
C THR A 81 -23.75 -5.81 2.22
N PHE A 82 -23.11 -5.85 3.39
CA PHE A 82 -21.98 -6.75 3.64
C PHE A 82 -22.34 -8.23 3.44
N LYS A 83 -23.59 -8.63 3.67
CA LYS A 83 -24.07 -9.99 3.38
C LYS A 83 -23.95 -10.34 1.90
N ALA A 84 -24.43 -9.47 1.01
CA ALA A 84 -24.35 -9.67 -0.45
C ALA A 84 -22.89 -9.67 -0.93
N LEU A 85 -22.02 -8.85 -0.32
CA LEU A 85 -20.59 -8.89 -0.60
C LEU A 85 -19.96 -10.23 -0.21
N ILE A 86 -20.25 -10.73 0.99
CA ILE A 86 -19.73 -12.01 1.50
C ILE A 86 -20.23 -13.18 0.65
N ALA A 87 -21.50 -13.14 0.24
CA ALA A 87 -22.11 -14.13 -0.64
C ALA A 87 -21.63 -14.02 -2.10
N GLN A 88 -20.81 -13.02 -2.44
CA GLN A 88 -20.36 -12.72 -3.82
C GLN A 88 -21.52 -12.44 -4.80
N GLU A 89 -22.65 -11.98 -4.27
CA GLU A 89 -23.85 -11.62 -5.04
C GLU A 89 -23.84 -10.13 -5.45
N ALA A 90 -23.01 -9.32 -4.81
CA ALA A 90 -22.85 -7.91 -5.15
C ALA A 90 -22.18 -7.77 -6.53
N GLN A 91 -22.86 -7.11 -7.45
CA GLN A 91 -22.31 -6.82 -8.77
C GLN A 91 -21.15 -5.81 -8.68
N PRO A 92 -19.95 -6.15 -9.19
CA PRO A 92 -18.82 -5.23 -9.18
C PRO A 92 -19.08 -4.08 -10.17
N PRO A 93 -18.73 -2.84 -9.83
CA PRO A 93 -18.94 -1.68 -10.72
C PRO A 93 -18.01 -1.68 -11.94
N TYR A 94 -16.92 -2.45 -11.89
CA TYR A 94 -15.98 -2.61 -12.99
C TYR A 94 -15.67 -4.10 -13.16
N GLN A 95 -15.83 -4.61 -14.37
CA GLN A 95 -15.37 -5.94 -14.78
C GLN A 95 -14.22 -5.75 -15.76
N PRO A 96 -13.00 -6.17 -15.43
CA PRO A 96 -11.88 -6.06 -16.35
C PRO A 96 -12.16 -6.91 -17.60
N PRO A 97 -11.68 -6.49 -18.78
CA PRO A 97 -11.75 -7.33 -19.96
C PRO A 97 -11.01 -8.65 -19.69
N PRO A 98 -11.44 -9.76 -20.32
CA PRO A 98 -10.74 -11.03 -20.18
C PRO A 98 -9.28 -10.80 -20.53
N ALA A 99 -8.39 -11.23 -19.63
CA ALA A 99 -6.96 -11.10 -19.85
C ALA A 99 -6.61 -11.89 -21.12
N THR A 100 -6.33 -11.19 -22.21
CA THR A 100 -5.60 -11.74 -23.33
C THR A 100 -4.18 -11.93 -22.83
N TYR A 101 -3.94 -13.03 -22.11
CA TYR A 101 -2.60 -13.59 -22.01
C TYR A 101 -2.26 -14.11 -23.41
N SER A 102 -1.99 -13.20 -24.36
CA SER A 102 -1.02 -13.57 -25.39
C SER A 102 0.24 -13.86 -24.60
N GLU A 103 0.79 -15.06 -24.75
CA GLU A 103 2.12 -15.40 -24.25
C GLU A 103 3.12 -14.39 -24.83
N ALA A 104 3.19 -13.19 -24.28
CA ALA A 104 4.31 -12.31 -24.49
C ALA A 104 5.49 -13.16 -24.01
N PRO A 105 6.46 -13.48 -24.88
CA PRO A 105 7.57 -14.31 -24.49
C PRO A 105 8.15 -13.65 -23.24
N MET A 106 8.14 -14.35 -22.11
CA MET A 106 8.86 -13.87 -20.93
C MET A 106 10.23 -13.42 -21.42
N PRO A 107 10.73 -12.23 -21.05
CA PRO A 107 12.10 -11.86 -21.37
C PRO A 107 12.95 -13.02 -20.86
N LYS A 108 13.50 -13.80 -21.81
CA LYS A 108 14.32 -14.96 -21.48
C LYS A 108 15.34 -14.43 -20.47
N PRO A 109 15.51 -15.05 -19.30
CA PRO A 109 16.58 -14.63 -18.40
C PRO A 109 17.81 -14.53 -19.27
N ALA A 110 18.40 -13.33 -19.34
CA ALA A 110 19.58 -13.09 -20.14
C ALA A 110 20.51 -14.25 -19.82
N GLN A 111 20.85 -15.04 -20.84
CA GLN A 111 21.79 -16.15 -20.69
C GLN A 111 23.11 -15.49 -20.32
N ALA A 112 23.28 -15.21 -19.03
CA ALA A 112 24.56 -14.93 -18.44
C ALA A 112 25.35 -16.20 -18.74
N SER A 113 26.24 -16.09 -19.71
CA SER A 113 27.18 -17.13 -20.07
C SER A 113 27.79 -17.64 -18.76
N ARG A 114 27.51 -18.91 -18.44
CA ARG A 114 28.03 -19.57 -17.23
C ARG A 114 29.57 -19.51 -17.19
N ASP A 115 30.19 -19.22 -18.33
CA ASP A 115 31.62 -19.13 -18.52
C ASP A 115 32.26 -17.89 -17.87
N SER A 116 31.53 -16.77 -17.68
CA SER A 116 32.11 -15.60 -17.01
C SER A 116 32.01 -15.64 -15.47
N MET A 117 31.21 -16.54 -14.90
CA MET A 117 30.97 -16.58 -13.45
C MET A 117 31.88 -17.56 -12.71
N SER A 118 32.49 -18.53 -13.40
CA SER A 118 33.50 -19.45 -12.83
C SER A 118 34.86 -18.77 -12.64
N GLU A 119 35.26 -17.91 -13.58
CA GLU A 119 36.55 -17.24 -13.56
C GLU A 119 36.64 -16.14 -12.50
N ALA A 120 35.52 -15.43 -12.25
CA ALA A 120 35.41 -14.44 -11.17
C ALA A 120 35.43 -15.10 -9.78
N ARG A 121 34.84 -16.30 -9.64
CA ARG A 121 34.79 -17.02 -8.36
C ARG A 121 36.16 -17.61 -7.97
N ASN A 122 36.94 -18.08 -8.94
CA ASN A 122 38.30 -18.56 -8.67
C ASN A 122 39.30 -17.44 -8.37
N LYS A 123 39.10 -16.22 -8.90
CA LYS A 123 39.94 -15.06 -8.53
C LYS A 123 39.65 -14.50 -7.13
N LEU A 124 38.43 -14.71 -6.61
CA LEU A 124 38.05 -14.28 -5.25
C LEU A 124 38.47 -15.29 -4.17
N PHE A 125 38.58 -16.59 -4.48
CA PHE A 125 38.93 -17.63 -3.50
C PHE A 125 40.44 -17.74 -3.21
N VAL A 126 41.32 -17.23 -4.08
CA VAL A 126 42.78 -17.26 -3.85
C VAL A 126 43.26 -16.12 -2.93
N LYS A 127 42.37 -15.23 -2.46
CA LYS A 127 42.71 -14.07 -1.60
C LYS A 127 42.15 -14.13 -0.18
N SER A 128 41.72 -15.29 0.32
CA SER A 128 41.51 -15.47 1.76
C SER A 128 42.82 -15.95 2.38
N HIS A 129 43.54 -15.00 3.00
CA HIS A 129 44.66 -15.28 3.87
C HIS A 129 44.31 -16.35 4.91
N THR A 130 45.25 -17.27 5.07
CA THR A 130 45.42 -18.22 6.17
C THR A 130 45.13 -17.56 7.51
N VAL A 131 44.17 -18.10 8.25
CA VAL A 131 43.84 -17.70 9.62
C VAL A 131 44.72 -18.53 10.55
N ASP A 132 46.03 -18.26 10.63
CA ASP A 132 46.94 -18.99 11.55
C ASP A 132 48.22 -18.20 11.95
N ASP A 133 48.24 -16.86 11.88
CA ASP A 133 49.45 -16.05 12.20
C ASP A 133 49.30 -15.07 13.38
N TRP A 134 48.31 -15.26 14.27
CA TRP A 134 48.08 -14.36 15.42
C TRP A 134 48.57 -14.89 16.78
N ALA A 135 49.35 -15.97 16.81
CA ALA A 135 49.83 -16.60 18.05
C ALA A 135 51.37 -16.56 18.19
N ARG A 136 52.02 -15.42 17.91
CA ARG A 136 53.48 -15.29 18.11
C ARG A 136 53.99 -14.04 18.83
N ASP A 137 53.15 -13.14 19.31
CA ASP A 137 53.63 -11.94 20.01
C ASP A 137 52.84 -11.61 21.29
N PHE A 138 52.73 -12.57 22.23
CA PHE A 138 52.54 -12.30 23.68
C PHE A 138 53.06 -13.47 24.53
#